data_AF-A0A9X9F579-F1
#
_entry.id   AF-A0A9X9F579-F1
#
_cell.length_a   1.000
_cell.length_b   1.000
_cell.length_c   1.000
_cell.angle_alpha   90.00
_cell.angle_beta   90.00
_cell.angle_gamma   90.00
#
_symmetry.space_group_name_H-M   'P 1'
#
loop_
_entity.id
_entity.type
_entity.pdbx_description
1 polymer ?
#
loop_
_entity_poly.entity_id
_entity_poly.type
_entity_poly.pdbx_seq_one_letter_code
_entity_poly.pdbx_strand_id
1 'polypeptide(L)'
;VCIISYFLFHHEVGAQTTLAWGMKIYESKLLYHPIFVYEIILALCIMGLLWMKNERLGNGKNISVFLIVEGFAQIIISLVSEQNSVQFGLSAQQIMSFCIISLGILLVPKK
;
A
#
# COMPACT_ATOMS: atom_id res chain seq x y z
N VAL A 1 5.18 -12.54 -9.86
CA VAL A 1 4.06 -13.34 -10.42
C VAL A 1 3.04 -13.65 -9.34
N CYS A 2 3.37 -14.35 -8.25
CA CYS A 2 2.39 -14.71 -7.21
C CYS A 2 1.64 -13.53 -6.55
N ILE A 3 2.31 -12.39 -6.31
CA ILE A 3 1.68 -11.19 -5.71
C ILE A 3 0.61 -10.59 -6.64
N ILE A 4 0.93 -10.47 -7.93
CA ILE A 4 -0.01 -9.94 -8.94
C ILE A 4 -1.19 -10.90 -9.10
N SER A 5 -0.93 -12.22 -9.09
CA SER A 5 -1.99 -13.23 -9.12
C SER A 5 -2.91 -13.15 -7.91
N TYR A 6 -2.37 -12.94 -6.70
CA TYR A 6 -3.19 -12.79 -5.49
C TYR A 6 -4.18 -11.62 -5.61
N PHE A 7 -3.73 -10.44 -6.03
CA PHE A 7 -4.59 -9.27 -6.22
C PHE A 7 -5.61 -9.43 -7.36
N LEU A 8 -5.32 -10.25 -8.36
CA LEU A 8 -6.23 -10.54 -9.46
C LEU A 8 -7.41 -11.43 -9.04
N PHE A 9 -7.26 -12.22 -7.97
CA PHE A 9 -8.29 -13.10 -7.45
C PHE A 9 -8.99 -12.57 -6.20
N HIS A 10 -8.34 -11.69 -5.42
CA HIS A 10 -8.95 -10.96 -4.30
C HIS A 10 -9.25 -9.51 -4.70
N HIS A 11 -10.45 -9.28 -5.24
CA HIS A 11 -10.92 -7.93 -5.54
C HIS A 11 -11.45 -7.26 -4.26
N GLU A 12 -10.53 -6.75 -3.45
CA GLU A 12 -10.86 -5.80 -2.38
C GLU A 12 -11.30 -4.48 -3.03
N VAL A 13 -12.49 -4.02 -2.66
CA VAL A 13 -13.06 -2.76 -3.13
C VAL A 13 -13.05 -1.74 -2.00
N GLY A 14 -12.67 -0.52 -2.32
CA GLY A 14 -12.60 0.56 -1.35
C GLY A 14 -13.95 1.23 -1.16
N ALA A 15 -13.91 2.39 -0.50
CA ALA A 15 -15.10 3.19 -0.27
C ALA A 15 -15.77 3.61 -1.59
N GLN A 16 -17.05 3.95 -1.50
CA GLN A 16 -17.79 4.48 -2.63
C GLN A 16 -17.14 5.76 -3.16
N THR A 17 -17.06 5.87 -4.48
CA THR A 17 -16.43 7.00 -5.17
C THR A 17 -17.31 7.53 -6.30
N THR A 18 -17.03 8.74 -6.75
CA THR A 18 -17.63 9.37 -7.94
C THR A 18 -16.62 9.55 -9.07
N LEU A 19 -15.39 9.07 -8.87
CA LEU A 19 -14.30 9.20 -9.83
C LEU A 19 -14.52 8.34 -11.08
N ALA A 20 -14.05 8.83 -12.22
CA ALA A 20 -14.27 8.21 -13.52
C ALA A 20 -13.65 6.81 -13.67
N TRP A 21 -12.63 6.49 -12.89
CA TRP A 21 -11.97 5.18 -12.85
C TRP A 21 -12.49 4.26 -11.72
N GLY A 22 -13.59 4.64 -11.07
CA GLY A 22 -14.27 3.77 -10.10
C GLY A 22 -14.76 2.48 -10.76
N MET A 23 -14.70 1.38 -10.02
CA MET A 23 -15.16 0.07 -10.45
C MET A 23 -16.58 -0.19 -9.95
N LYS A 24 -17.44 -0.74 -10.81
CA LYS A 24 -18.75 -1.25 -10.42
C LYS A 24 -18.62 -2.69 -9.95
N ILE A 25 -19.27 -3.00 -8.84
CA ILE A 25 -19.38 -4.36 -8.33
C ILE A 25 -20.72 -4.91 -8.81
N TYR A 26 -20.68 -5.90 -9.71
CA TYR A 26 -21.86 -6.46 -10.39
C TYR A 26 -22.73 -5.36 -11.04
N GLU A 27 -24.05 -5.55 -11.09
CA GLU A 27 -25.06 -4.63 -11.63
C GLU A 27 -25.33 -3.39 -10.73
N SER A 28 -24.43 -3.09 -9.80
CA SER A 28 -24.58 -1.92 -8.93
C SER A 28 -24.43 -0.61 -9.73
N LYS A 29 -25.28 0.37 -9.40
CA LYS A 29 -25.13 1.75 -9.90
C LYS A 29 -23.98 2.50 -9.21
N LEU A 30 -23.49 1.99 -8.08
CA LEU A 30 -22.46 2.62 -7.26
C LEU A 30 -21.07 2.26 -7.79
N LEU A 31 -20.17 3.24 -7.76
CA LEU A 31 -18.76 3.09 -8.12
C LEU A 31 -17.93 3.01 -6.85
N TYR A 32 -16.90 2.15 -6.85
CA TYR A 32 -16.01 1.94 -5.73
C TYR A 32 -14.56 2.15 -6.15
N HIS A 33 -13.71 2.51 -5.20
CA HIS A 33 -12.28 2.61 -5.46
C HIS A 33 -11.68 1.21 -5.71
N PRO A 34 -10.99 0.96 -6.85
CA PRO A 34 -10.35 -0.32 -7.11
C PRO A 34 -9.01 -0.40 -6.34
N ILE A 35 -9.05 -0.75 -5.06
CA ILE A 35 -7.87 -0.76 -4.17
C ILE A 35 -6.73 -1.59 -4.77
N PHE A 36 -7.05 -2.79 -5.26
CA PHE A 36 -6.07 -3.71 -5.83
C PHE A 36 -5.25 -3.08 -6.98
N VAL A 37 -5.84 -2.16 -7.76
CA VAL A 37 -5.12 -1.45 -8.84
C VAL A 37 -4.11 -0.47 -8.23
N TYR A 38 -4.48 0.23 -7.17
CA TYR A 38 -3.59 1.14 -6.47
C TYR A 38 -2.41 0.39 -5.84
N GLU A 39 -2.67 -0.78 -5.24
CA GLU A 39 -1.64 -1.66 -4.68
C GLU A 39 -0.66 -2.14 -5.76
N ILE A 40 -1.16 -2.56 -6.92
CA ILE A 40 -0.30 -2.97 -8.05
C ILE A 40 0.56 -1.79 -8.54
N ILE A 41 -0.03 -0.61 -8.73
CA ILE A 41 0.72 0.59 -9.15
C ILE A 41 1.80 0.94 -8.12
N LEU A 42 1.46 0.93 -6.83
CA LEU A 42 2.40 1.21 -5.75
C LEU A 42 3.54 0.19 -5.70
N ALA A 43 3.23 -1.11 -5.80
CA ALA A 43 4.23 -2.18 -5.84
C ALA A 43 5.19 -2.01 -7.04
N LEU A 44 4.67 -1.66 -8.22
CA LEU A 44 5.49 -1.36 -9.39
C LEU A 44 6.37 -0.11 -9.17
N CYS A 45 5.83 0.95 -8.59
CA CYS A 45 6.58 2.16 -8.25
C CYS A 45 7.71 1.89 -7.26
N ILE A 46 7.45 1.11 -6.20
CA ILE A 46 8.44 0.72 -5.20
C ILE A 46 9.54 -0.14 -5.84
N MET A 47 9.15 -1.12 -6.64
CA MET A 47 10.11 -1.96 -7.37
C MET A 47 10.98 -1.13 -8.31
N GLY A 48 10.39 -0.18 -9.04
CA GLY A 48 11.12 0.76 -9.89
C GLY A 48 12.10 1.65 -9.10
N LEU A 49 11.67 2.20 -7.97
CA LEU A 49 12.52 3.01 -7.08
C LEU A 49 13.72 2.22 -6.54
N LEU A 50 13.50 0.99 -6.10
CA LEU A 50 14.57 0.12 -5.61
C LEU A 50 15.52 -0.30 -6.73
N TRP A 51 15.00 -0.54 -7.94
CA TRP A 51 15.79 -0.89 -9.11
C TRP A 51 16.71 0.25 -9.55
N MET A 52 16.20 1.49 -9.60
CA MET A 52 16.98 2.67 -10.01
C MET A 52 18.16 2.95 -9.08
N LYS A 53 18.03 2.65 -7.78
CA LYS A 53 19.11 2.90 -6.83
C LYS A 53 20.31 1.97 -7.02
N ASN A 54 20.11 0.78 -7.59
CA ASN A 54 21.15 -0.23 -7.88
C ASN A 54 22.23 -0.36 -6.79
N GLU A 55 21.84 -0.14 -5.53
CA GLU A 55 22.75 -0.22 -4.39
C GLU A 55 22.98 -1.70 -4.07
N ARG A 56 24.21 -2.04 -3.67
CA ARG A 56 24.54 -3.41 -3.27
C ARG A 56 23.55 -3.92 -2.23
N LEU A 57 22.89 -5.03 -2.57
CA LEU A 57 22.03 -5.76 -1.67
C LEU A 57 22.83 -6.12 -0.39
N GLY A 58 22.24 -5.89 0.78
CA GLY A 58 22.84 -6.24 2.08
C GLY A 58 23.18 -5.05 2.99
N ASN A 59 23.12 -3.79 2.53
CA ASN A 59 23.48 -2.64 3.36
C ASN A 59 22.36 -2.15 4.30
N GLY A 60 21.24 -2.88 4.44
CA GLY A 60 20.06 -2.45 5.21
C GLY A 60 19.29 -1.26 4.61
N LYS A 61 19.95 -0.35 3.89
CA LYS A 61 19.36 0.86 3.31
C LYS A 61 18.17 0.61 2.39
N ASN A 62 18.25 -0.41 1.54
CA ASN A 62 17.14 -0.74 0.62
C ASN A 62 15.90 -1.23 1.37
N ILE A 63 16.09 -2.04 2.44
CA ILE A 63 14.95 -2.51 3.24
C ILE A 63 14.34 -1.36 4.06
N SER A 64 15.15 -0.45 4.57
CA SER A 64 14.67 0.74 5.30
C SER A 64 13.83 1.65 4.41
N VAL A 65 14.32 1.94 3.19
CA VAL A 65 13.57 2.72 2.21
C VAL A 65 12.29 1.99 1.80
N PHE A 66 12.36 0.68 1.56
CA PHE A 66 11.19 -0.13 1.23
C PHE A 66 10.12 -0.03 2.33
N LEU A 67 10.47 -0.26 3.59
CA LEU A 67 9.54 -0.24 4.71
C LEU A 67 8.88 1.13 4.89
N ILE A 68 9.64 2.22 4.77
CA ILE A 68 9.10 3.58 4.89
C ILE A 68 8.10 3.88 3.76
N VAL A 69 8.48 3.57 2.51
CA VAL A 69 7.61 3.85 1.35
C VAL A 69 6.38 2.97 1.35
N GLU A 70 6.53 1.68 1.66
CA GLU A 70 5.42 0.72 1.75
C GLU A 70 4.44 1.14 2.86
N GLY A 71 4.93 1.46 4.06
CA GLY A 71 4.05 1.91 5.14
C GLY A 71 3.30 3.20 4.79
N PHE A 72 3.94 4.13 4.08
CA PHE A 72 3.26 5.35 3.63
C PHE A 72 2.19 5.05 2.57
N ALA A 73 2.49 4.15 1.63
CA ALA A 73 1.56 3.69 0.62
C ALA A 73 0.31 3.04 1.24
N GLN A 74 0.49 2.19 2.26
CA GLN A 74 -0.59 1.55 2.99
C GLN A 74 -1.46 2.55 3.78
N ILE A 75 -0.90 3.64 4.29
CA ILE A 75 -1.68 4.74 4.88
C ILE A 75 -2.54 5.44 3.81
N ILE A 76 -2.01 5.70 2.62
CA ILE A 76 -2.78 6.33 1.54
C ILE A 76 -3.94 5.42 1.10
N ILE A 77 -3.65 4.14 0.87
CA ILE A 77 -4.68 3.14 0.54
C ILE A 77 -5.74 3.12 1.64
N SER A 78 -5.29 3.17 2.90
CA SER A 78 -6.19 3.13 4.04
C SER A 78 -7.24 4.24 4.04
N LEU A 79 -6.93 5.42 3.50
CA LEU A 79 -7.86 6.56 3.41
C LEU A 79 -8.96 6.37 2.37
N VAL A 80 -8.72 5.54 1.35
CA VAL A 80 -9.69 5.25 0.28
C VAL A 80 -10.37 3.89 0.47
N SER A 81 -9.90 3.08 1.41
CA SER A 81 -10.52 1.81 1.80
C SER A 81 -11.62 2.02 2.85
N GLU A 82 -12.67 1.21 2.78
CA GLU A 82 -13.63 1.11 3.87
C GLU A 82 -12.95 0.41 5.05
N GLN A 83 -12.78 1.13 6.17
CA GLN A 83 -12.14 0.58 7.36
C GLN A 83 -12.92 0.86 8.62
N ASN A 84 -12.98 -0.16 9.46
CA ASN A 84 -13.48 -0.03 10.82
C ASN A 84 -12.37 0.52 11.69
N SER A 85 -12.65 1.65 12.35
CA SER A 85 -11.77 2.19 13.38
C SER A 85 -11.67 1.19 14.54
N VAL A 86 -10.44 0.88 14.96
CA VAL A 86 -10.19 -0.08 16.05
C VAL A 86 -9.86 0.67 17.33
N GLN A 87 -8.82 1.51 17.32
CA GLN A 87 -8.35 2.20 18.51
C GLN A 87 -7.94 3.64 18.19
N PHE A 88 -8.29 4.59 19.06
CA PHE A 88 -8.07 6.04 18.86
C PHE A 88 -8.68 6.62 17.56
N GLY A 89 -9.70 5.97 17.00
CA GLY A 89 -10.28 6.34 15.71
C GLY A 89 -9.45 5.91 14.49
N LEU A 90 -8.27 5.33 14.69
CA LEU A 90 -7.41 4.80 13.63
C LEU A 90 -7.79 3.35 13.28
N SER A 91 -7.59 2.99 12.02
CA SER A 91 -7.75 1.61 11.58
C SER A 91 -6.53 0.76 11.94
N ALA A 92 -6.73 -0.56 12.00
CA ALA A 92 -5.62 -1.49 12.23
C ALA A 92 -4.52 -1.36 11.16
N GLN A 93 -4.90 -1.13 9.90
CA GLN A 93 -3.96 -0.92 8.80
C GLN A 93 -3.08 0.32 9.03
N GLN A 94 -3.65 1.43 9.51
CA GLN A 94 -2.88 2.65 9.82
C GLN A 94 -1.89 2.41 10.95
N ILE A 95 -2.34 1.76 12.03
CA ILE A 95 -1.48 1.45 13.18
C ILE A 95 -0.30 0.57 12.75
N MET A 96 -0.58 -0.50 12.00
CA MET A 96 0.46 -1.40 11.49
C MET A 96 1.42 -0.65 10.55
N SER A 97 0.90 0.23 9.70
CA SER A 97 1.71 1.04 8.80
C SER A 97 2.65 1.98 9.55
N PHE A 98 2.19 2.62 10.63
CA PHE A 98 3.06 3.43 11.49
C PHE A 98 4.17 2.60 12.15
N CYS A 99 3.88 1.38 12.58
CA CYS A 99 4.90 0.46 13.10
C CYS A 99 5.94 0.09 12.03
N ILE A 100 5.50 -0.21 10.81
CA ILE A 100 6.38 -0.53 9.67
C ILE A 100 7.28 0.66 9.32
N ILE A 101 6.73 1.87 9.25
CA ILE A 101 7.52 3.10 9.00
C ILE A 101 8.56 3.29 10.10
N SER A 102 8.17 3.11 11.37
CA SER A 102 9.07 3.25 12.52
C SER A 102 10.23 2.26 12.47
N LEU A 103 9.95 1.00 12.11
CA LEU A 103 10.98 -0.01 11.86
C LEU A 103 11.88 0.37 10.68
N GLY A 104 11.30 0.87 9.60
CA GLY A 104 12.06 1.36 8.45
C GLY A 104 13.03 2.48 8.82
N ILE A 105 12.61 3.45 9.64
CA ILE A 105 13.45 4.53 10.15
C ILE A 105 14.57 3.98 11.05
N LEU A 106 14.25 3.04 11.94
CA LEU A 106 15.22 2.42 12.85
C LEU A 106 16.33 1.68 12.10
N LEU A 107 15.98 1.01 10.99
CA LEU A 107 16.91 0.24 10.18
C LEU A 107 17.76 1.11 9.23
N VAL A 108 17.55 2.43 9.17
CA VAL A 108 18.38 3.30 8.34
C VAL A 108 19.83 3.18 8.84
N PRO A 109 20.77 2.70 7.99
CA PRO A 109 22.15 2.52 8.42
C PRO A 109 22.74 3.87 8.82
N LYS A 110 23.28 3.92 10.05
CA LYS A 110 24.02 5.07 10.54
C LYS A 110 25.38 5.11 9.82
N LYS A 111 25.79 6.31 9.39
CA LYS A 111 27.09 6.53 8.75
C LYS A 111 28.24 6.27 9.70
#